data_AF-A0A356EMZ1-F1
#
_entry.id   AF-A0A356EMZ1-F1
#
_cell.length_a   1.000
_cell.length_b   1.000
_cell.length_c   1.000
_cell.angle_alpha   90.00
_cell.angle_beta   90.00
_cell.angle_gamma   90.00
#
_symmetry.space_group_name_H-M   'P 1'
#
loop_
_entity.id
_entity.type
_entity.pdbx_description
1 polymer ?
#
loop_
_entity_poly.entity_id
_entity_poly.type
_entity_poly.pdbx_seq_one_letter_code
_entity_poly.pdbx_strand_id
1 'polypeptide(L)'
;MLRWRLSLGAVLIAVVIGLAWMDHVASLPGAWLMPVAVVVAVLAGGEMLGLMRAGGLDPVGWTVHAGNLLVVLAAWLPALLWRVEGEMPPAWLDGPNGNGAGTVSWVVTALAAGVLLAFLAEMRRFKRPGGITANLGGAVLAMV
;
A
#
# COMPACT_ATOMS: atom_id res chain seq x y z
N MET A 1 8.94 27.32 18.50
CA MET A 1 8.60 25.93 18.12
C MET A 1 7.19 25.78 17.52
N LEU A 2 6.17 26.48 18.04
CA LEU A 2 4.81 26.43 17.47
C LEU A 2 4.72 26.94 16.01
N ARG A 3 5.43 28.03 15.68
CA ARG A 3 5.45 28.64 14.34
C ARG A 3 5.91 27.66 13.25
N TRP A 4 6.92 26.85 13.53
CA TRP A 4 7.47 25.86 12.58
C TRP A 4 6.51 24.70 12.32
N ARG A 5 5.82 24.21 13.37
CA ARG A 5 4.81 23.15 13.23
C ARG A 5 3.57 23.65 12.46
N LEU A 6 3.15 24.88 12.73
CA LEU A 6 2.04 25.51 12.01
C LEU A 6 2.35 25.74 10.54
N SER A 7 3.56 26.22 10.22
CA SER A 7 3.97 26.39 8.82
C SER A 7 4.07 25.05 8.08
N LEU A 8 4.63 24.01 8.71
CA LEU A 8 4.68 22.66 8.12
C LEU A 8 3.28 22.08 7.86
N GLY A 9 2.38 22.21 8.83
CA GLY A 9 1.00 21.77 8.68
C GLY A 9 0.28 22.50 7.54
N ALA A 10 0.42 23.83 7.47
CA ALA A 10 -0.18 24.63 6.40
C ALA A 10 0.36 24.26 5.02
N VAL A 11 1.68 24.04 4.91
CA VAL A 11 2.31 23.58 3.65
C VAL A 11 1.80 22.21 3.24
N LEU A 12 1.71 21.26 4.18
CA LEU A 12 1.23 19.91 3.90
C LEU A 12 -0.23 19.92 3.45
N ILE A 13 -1.08 20.69 4.12
CA ILE A 13 -2.48 20.89 3.72
C ILE A 13 -2.56 21.49 2.32
N ALA A 14 -1.77 22.54 2.03
CA ALA A 14 -1.75 23.17 0.72
C ALA A 14 -1.31 22.19 -0.39
N VAL A 15 -0.32 21.34 -0.12
CA VAL A 15 0.12 20.28 -1.05
C VAL A 15 -0.99 19.26 -1.29
N VAL A 16 -1.68 18.79 -0.25
CA VAL A 16 -2.79 17.84 -0.39
C VAL A 16 -3.95 18.44 -1.18
N ILE A 17 -4.32 19.70 -0.92
CA ILE A 17 -5.34 20.41 -1.69
C ILE A 17 -4.90 20.56 -3.16
N GLY A 18 -3.65 20.93 -3.40
CA GLY A 18 -3.09 21.05 -4.75
C GLY A 18 -3.12 19.73 -5.50
N LEU A 19 -2.74 18.63 -4.86
CA LEU A 19 -2.80 17.28 -5.44
C LEU A 19 -4.25 16.87 -5.75
N ALA A 20 -5.19 17.11 -4.83
CA ALA A 20 -6.60 16.81 -5.05
C ALA A 20 -7.18 17.64 -6.21
N TRP A 21 -6.80 18.90 -6.31
CA TRP A 21 -7.18 19.77 -7.43
C TRP A 21 -6.61 19.27 -8.76
N MET A 22 -5.32 18.91 -8.80
CA MET A 22 -4.68 18.35 -9.99
C MET A 22 -5.31 17.04 -10.43
N ASP A 23 -5.70 16.19 -9.48
CA ASP A 23 -6.40 14.93 -9.75
C ASP A 23 -7.81 15.20 -10.30
N HIS A 24 -8.51 16.21 -9.77
CA HIS A 24 -9.83 16.61 -10.27
C HIS A 24 -9.81 17.14 -11.72
N VAL A 25 -8.75 17.84 -12.11
CA VAL A 25 -8.58 18.37 -13.47
C VAL A 25 -8.12 17.27 -14.45
N ALA A 26 -7.55 16.17 -13.95
CA ALA A 26 -7.06 15.09 -14.79
C ALA A 26 -8.22 14.28 -15.39
N SER A 27 -8.04 13.84 -16.64
CA SER A 27 -9.00 12.98 -17.34
C SER A 27 -9.10 11.57 -16.75
N LEU A 28 -8.16 11.20 -15.88
CA LEU A 28 -8.08 9.87 -15.29
C LEU A 28 -8.06 10.02 -13.76
N PRO A 29 -9.05 9.45 -13.05
CA PRO A 29 -9.11 9.54 -11.60
C PRO A 29 -7.88 8.86 -10.97
N GLY A 30 -7.23 9.54 -10.03
CA GLY A 30 -6.05 9.04 -9.34
C GLY A 30 -4.75 9.09 -10.15
N ALA A 31 -4.70 9.71 -11.32
CA ALA A 31 -3.46 9.77 -12.13
C ALA A 31 -2.32 10.52 -11.41
N TRP A 32 -2.65 11.57 -10.66
CA TRP A 32 -1.67 12.31 -9.87
C TRP A 32 -1.49 11.73 -8.47
N LEU A 33 -2.57 11.18 -7.90
CA LEU A 33 -2.52 10.59 -6.57
C LEU A 33 -1.78 9.24 -6.54
N MET A 34 -1.81 8.44 -7.60
CA MET A 34 -1.18 7.12 -7.61
C MET A 34 0.35 7.18 -7.48
N PRO A 35 1.10 7.98 -8.26
CA PRO A 35 2.55 8.10 -8.08
C PRO A 35 2.92 8.58 -6.68
N VAL A 36 2.14 9.53 -6.12
CA VAL A 36 2.34 10.03 -4.76
C VAL A 36 2.07 8.92 -3.74
N ALA A 37 1.00 8.15 -3.90
CA ALA A 37 0.68 7.02 -3.02
C ALA A 37 1.79 5.95 -3.05
N VAL A 38 2.34 5.64 -4.22
CA VAL A 38 3.48 4.73 -4.38
C VAL A 38 4.71 5.25 -3.63
N VAL A 39 5.08 6.53 -3.82
CA VAL A 39 6.21 7.14 -3.12
C VAL A 39 6.00 7.11 -1.60
N VAL A 40 4.81 7.50 -1.14
CA VAL A 40 4.48 7.48 0.29
C VAL A 40 4.52 6.06 0.85
N ALA A 41 3.98 5.07 0.14
CA ALA A 41 4.00 3.67 0.57
C ALA A 41 5.42 3.10 0.69
N VAL A 42 6.31 3.45 -0.24
CA VAL A 42 7.73 3.05 -0.18
C VAL A 42 8.45 3.73 0.97
N LEU A 43 8.27 5.05 1.15
CA LEU A 43 8.91 5.79 2.25
C LEU A 43 8.41 5.32 3.62
N ALA A 44 7.09 5.16 3.78
CA ALA A 44 6.49 4.68 5.03
C ALA A 44 6.94 3.25 5.36
N GLY A 45 7.00 2.36 4.36
CA GLY A 45 7.55 1.02 4.51
C GLY A 45 9.03 1.04 4.94
N GLY A 46 9.83 1.94 4.35
CA GLY A 46 11.24 2.11 4.69
C GLY A 46 11.46 2.57 6.13
N GLU A 47 10.70 3.57 6.58
CA GLU A 47 10.73 4.05 7.96
C GLU A 47 10.30 2.96 8.96
N MET A 48 9.21 2.23 8.66
CA MET A 48 8.75 1.14 9.52
C MET A 48 9.80 0.02 9.63
N LEU A 49 10.42 -0.37 8.51
CA LEU A 49 11.53 -1.31 8.51
C LEU A 49 12.73 -0.79 9.29
N GLY A 50 13.03 0.51 9.21
CA GLY A 50 14.08 1.17 9.99
C GLY A 50 13.82 1.08 11.50
N LEU A 51 12.59 1.37 11.93
CA LEU A 51 12.17 1.23 13.33
C LEU A 51 12.26 -0.22 13.82
N MET A 52 11.86 -1.18 13.00
CA MET A 52 11.96 -2.61 13.32
C MET A 52 13.41 -3.07 13.49
N ARG A 53 14.30 -2.63 12.60
CA ARG A 53 15.74 -2.90 12.70
C ARG A 53 16.37 -2.28 13.95
N ALA A 54 15.96 -1.06 14.31
CA ALA A 54 16.38 -0.44 15.56
C ALA A 54 15.91 -1.24 16.79
N GLY A 55 14.76 -1.93 16.69
CA GLY A 55 14.23 -2.85 17.69
C GLY A 55 14.82 -4.27 17.67
N GLY A 56 15.81 -4.55 16.81
CA GLY A 56 16.45 -5.87 16.70
C GLY A 56 15.70 -6.89 15.84
N LEU A 57 14.65 -6.47 15.13
CA LEU A 57 13.94 -7.29 14.15
C LEU A 57 14.53 -7.06 12.76
N ASP A 58 14.60 -8.11 11.93
CA ASP A 58 15.09 -7.98 10.56
C ASP A 58 14.13 -8.67 9.58
N PRO A 59 12.90 -8.13 9.42
CA PRO A 59 11.95 -8.63 8.43
C PRO A 59 12.50 -8.49 7.02
N VAL A 60 12.08 -9.40 6.13
CA VAL A 60 12.47 -9.35 4.71
C VAL A 60 11.89 -8.10 4.04
N GLY A 61 12.67 -7.04 3.93
CA GLY A 61 12.17 -5.73 3.48
C GLY A 61 11.51 -5.69 2.09
N TRP A 62 11.95 -6.54 1.15
CA TRP A 62 11.35 -6.56 -0.19
C TRP A 62 9.90 -7.04 -0.17
N THR A 63 9.51 -7.92 0.76
CA THR A 63 8.12 -8.41 0.83
C THR A 63 7.18 -7.32 1.31
N VAL A 64 7.60 -6.48 2.26
CA VAL A 64 6.82 -5.33 2.74
C VAL A 64 6.57 -4.35 1.60
N HIS A 65 7.61 -3.98 0.85
CA HIS A 65 7.44 -3.09 -0.30
C HIS A 65 6.57 -3.71 -1.39
N ALA A 66 6.77 -5.00 -1.71
CA ALA A 66 5.94 -5.70 -2.70
C ALA A 66 4.48 -5.79 -2.27
N GLY A 67 4.21 -6.06 -0.98
CA GLY A 67 2.87 -6.09 -0.41
C GLY A 67 2.17 -4.74 -0.49
N ASN A 68 2.83 -3.66 -0.05
CA ASN A 68 2.27 -2.31 -0.11
C ASN A 68 1.99 -1.87 -1.55
N LEU A 69 2.91 -2.18 -2.48
CA LEU A 69 2.68 -1.90 -3.90
C LEU A 69 1.51 -2.69 -4.45
N LEU A 70 1.36 -3.97 -4.10
CA LEU A 70 0.21 -4.79 -4.50
C LEU A 70 -1.11 -4.18 -4.00
N VAL A 71 -1.16 -3.74 -2.75
CA VAL A 71 -2.34 -3.10 -2.14
C VAL A 71 -2.70 -1.80 -2.86
N VAL A 72 -1.72 -0.92 -3.08
CA VAL A 72 -1.92 0.36 -3.80
C VAL A 72 -2.37 0.11 -5.24
N LEU A 73 -1.74 -0.85 -5.94
CA LEU A 73 -2.12 -1.20 -7.30
C LEU A 73 -3.52 -1.81 -7.36
N ALA A 74 -3.88 -2.69 -6.42
CA ALA A 74 -5.21 -3.30 -6.35
C ALA A 74 -6.31 -2.25 -6.12
N ALA A 75 -6.03 -1.20 -5.34
CA ALA A 75 -6.94 -0.09 -5.15
C ALA A 75 -7.13 0.76 -6.42
N TRP A 76 -6.09 0.89 -7.25
CA TRP A 76 -6.12 1.69 -8.48
C TRP A 76 -6.56 0.91 -9.73
N LEU A 77 -6.46 -0.41 -9.71
CA LEU A 77 -6.75 -1.30 -10.84
C LEU A 77 -8.15 -1.09 -11.45
N PRO A 78 -9.24 -0.93 -10.67
CA PRO A 78 -10.58 -0.70 -11.24
C PRO A 78 -10.68 0.61 -12.04
N ALA A 79 -9.99 1.67 -11.57
CA ALA A 79 -9.97 2.96 -12.25
C ALA A 79 -9.22 2.89 -13.60
N LEU A 80 -8.13 2.11 -13.65
CA LEU A 80 -7.38 1.89 -14.88
C LEU A 80 -8.20 1.11 -15.91
N LEU A 81 -8.85 0.02 -15.49
CA LEU A 81 -9.62 -0.86 -16.36
C LEU A 81 -10.88 -0.18 -16.91
N TRP A 82 -11.59 0.62 -16.10
CA TRP A 82 -12.71 1.45 -16.57
C TRP A 82 -12.33 2.31 -17.78
N ARG A 83 -11.11 2.87 -17.76
CA ARG A 83 -10.62 3.70 -18.87
C ARG A 83 -10.29 2.92 -20.13
N VAL A 84 -9.91 1.65 -20.00
CA VAL A 84 -9.53 0.79 -21.13
C VAL A 84 -10.76 0.20 -21.82
N GLU A 85 -11.75 -0.24 -21.04
CA GLU A 85 -12.90 -0.98 -21.57
C GLU A 85 -14.14 -0.10 -21.81
N GLY A 86 -14.20 1.11 -21.23
CA GLY A 86 -15.32 2.05 -21.41
C GLY A 86 -16.59 1.67 -20.65
N GLU A 87 -16.71 0.42 -20.22
CA GLU A 87 -17.72 -0.11 -19.32
C GLU A 87 -17.03 -0.96 -18.23
N MET A 88 -17.51 -0.92 -16.98
CA MET A 88 -17.03 -1.86 -15.95
C MET A 88 -17.63 -3.25 -16.24
N PRO A 89 -16.82 -4.31 -16.39
CA PRO A 89 -17.38 -5.65 -16.54
C PRO A 89 -18.13 -6.05 -15.27
N PRO A 90 -19.29 -6.73 -15.39
CA PRO A 90 -20.12 -7.11 -14.24
C PRO A 90 -19.37 -7.98 -13.22
N ALA A 91 -18.38 -8.77 -13.65
CA ALA A 91 -17.52 -9.56 -12.77
C ALA A 91 -16.70 -8.73 -11.75
N TRP A 92 -16.50 -7.43 -12.00
CA TRP A 92 -15.73 -6.55 -11.11
C TRP A 92 -16.58 -5.84 -10.05
N LEU A 93 -17.88 -5.65 -10.29
CA LEU A 93 -18.81 -5.22 -9.24
C LEU A 93 -18.81 -6.22 -8.10
N ASP A 94 -18.68 -7.50 -8.45
CA ASP A 94 -18.78 -8.62 -7.54
C ASP A 94 -17.50 -8.93 -6.75
N GLY A 95 -16.35 -8.45 -7.22
CA GLY A 95 -15.03 -8.88 -6.72
C GLY A 95 -14.80 -10.38 -6.94
N PRO A 96 -13.62 -10.92 -6.55
CA PRO A 96 -13.37 -12.37 -6.64
C PRO A 96 -14.39 -13.25 -5.91
N ASN A 97 -15.23 -12.66 -5.05
CA ASN A 97 -16.17 -13.36 -4.17
C ASN A 97 -17.65 -13.24 -4.59
N GLY A 98 -18.00 -12.53 -5.67
CA GLY A 98 -19.39 -12.55 -6.17
C GLY A 98 -20.39 -11.54 -5.57
N ASN A 99 -19.98 -10.59 -4.71
CA ASN A 99 -20.86 -9.96 -3.71
C ASN A 99 -20.99 -8.41 -3.77
N GLY A 100 -20.88 -7.77 -4.93
CA GLY A 100 -21.08 -6.32 -5.05
C GLY A 100 -20.06 -5.39 -4.35
N ALA A 101 -18.94 -5.91 -3.83
CA ALA A 101 -17.91 -5.17 -3.08
C ALA A 101 -16.53 -5.16 -3.75
N GLY A 102 -16.52 -5.09 -5.09
CA GLY A 102 -15.34 -5.19 -5.97
C GLY A 102 -14.03 -4.67 -5.40
N THR A 103 -13.90 -3.34 -5.23
CA THR A 103 -12.64 -2.69 -4.86
C THR A 103 -12.11 -3.13 -3.49
N VAL A 104 -12.99 -3.27 -2.50
CA VAL A 104 -12.59 -3.73 -1.15
C VAL A 104 -12.11 -5.17 -1.21
N SER A 105 -12.77 -6.01 -2.01
CA SER A 105 -12.37 -7.39 -2.19
C SER A 105 -10.97 -7.51 -2.79
N TRP A 106 -10.62 -6.70 -3.80
CA TRP A 106 -9.30 -6.72 -4.43
C TRP A 106 -8.18 -6.26 -3.49
N VAL A 107 -8.43 -5.20 -2.73
CA VAL A 107 -7.47 -4.69 -1.72
C VAL A 107 -7.18 -5.75 -0.66
N VAL A 108 -8.23 -6.42 -0.15
CA VAL A 108 -8.08 -7.49 0.85
C VAL A 108 -7.36 -8.70 0.25
N THR A 109 -7.67 -9.08 -1.00
CA THR A 109 -6.95 -10.17 -1.69
C THR A 109 -5.48 -9.83 -1.91
N ALA A 110 -5.17 -8.59 -2.28
CA ALA A 110 -3.80 -8.12 -2.44
C ALA A 110 -3.03 -8.11 -1.11
N LEU A 111 -3.66 -7.66 -0.03
CA LEU A 111 -3.10 -7.72 1.32
C LEU A 111 -2.83 -9.18 1.72
N ALA A 112 -3.80 -10.08 1.53
CA ALA A 112 -3.64 -11.50 1.82
C ALA A 112 -2.50 -12.13 1.00
N ALA A 113 -2.37 -11.76 -0.28
CA ALA A 113 -1.26 -12.19 -1.12
C ALA A 113 0.09 -11.65 -0.62
N GLY A 114 0.14 -10.39 -0.17
CA GLY A 114 1.32 -9.79 0.45
C GLY A 114 1.73 -10.52 1.73
N VAL A 115 0.78 -10.82 2.60
CA VAL A 115 1.00 -11.62 3.82
C VAL A 115 1.55 -13.00 3.46
N LEU A 116 0.95 -13.70 2.49
CA LEU A 116 1.45 -15.00 2.01
C LEU A 116 2.87 -14.91 1.46
N LEU A 117 3.21 -13.84 0.73
CA LEU A 117 4.57 -13.58 0.25
C LEU A 117 5.55 -13.39 1.41
N ALA A 118 5.17 -12.66 2.47
CA ALA A 118 5.98 -12.52 3.67
C ALA A 118 6.21 -13.88 4.35
N PHE A 119 5.17 -14.70 4.48
CA PHE A 119 5.29 -16.08 4.98
C PHE A 119 6.26 -16.92 4.16
N LEU A 120 6.11 -16.93 2.83
CA LEU A 120 6.97 -17.69 1.93
C LEU A 120 8.42 -17.23 1.98
N ALA A 121 8.66 -15.92 2.06
CA ALA A 121 10.01 -15.37 2.13
C ALA A 121 10.71 -15.70 3.46
N GLU A 122 9.99 -15.59 4.58
CA GLU A 122 10.54 -15.94 5.90
C GLU A 122 10.76 -17.45 6.03
N MET A 123 9.87 -18.28 5.47
CA MET A 123 10.08 -19.74 5.38
C MET A 123 11.32 -20.09 4.56
N ARG A 124 11.57 -19.40 3.44
CA ARG A 124 12.80 -19.60 2.65
C ARG A 124 14.07 -19.15 3.38
N ARG A 125 13.97 -18.14 4.25
CA ARG A 125 15.10 -17.63 5.04
C ARG A 125 15.34 -18.43 6.32
N PHE A 126 14.47 -19.37 6.67
CA PHE A 126 14.52 -20.12 7.93
C PHE A 126 15.88 -20.82 8.13
N LYS A 127 16.60 -20.41 9.19
CA LYS A 127 17.87 -21.05 9.60
C LYS A 127 17.84 -21.61 11.02
N ARG A 128 17.12 -20.96 11.95
CA ARG A 128 17.00 -21.39 13.36
C ARG A 128 15.63 -20.98 13.92
N PRO A 129 15.03 -21.77 14.83
CA PRO A 129 13.79 -21.41 15.49
C PRO A 129 13.98 -20.20 16.43
N GLY A 130 13.00 -19.29 16.48
CA GLY A 130 12.91 -18.23 17.49
C GLY A 130 12.70 -16.79 16.98
N GLY A 131 13.29 -16.39 15.85
CA GLY A 131 13.20 -15.01 15.34
C GLY A 131 12.10 -14.75 14.30
N ILE A 132 11.58 -15.82 13.70
CA ILE A 132 10.73 -15.73 12.50
C ILE A 132 9.33 -15.23 12.81
N THR A 133 8.75 -15.59 13.95
CA THR A 133 7.40 -15.10 14.32
C THR A 133 7.41 -13.60 14.57
N ALA A 134 8.47 -13.06 15.18
CA ALA A 134 8.62 -11.63 15.42
C ALA A 134 8.87 -10.86 14.12
N ASN A 135 9.74 -11.37 13.24
CA ASN A 135 9.98 -10.79 11.92
C ASN A 135 8.71 -10.81 11.06
N LEU A 136 7.95 -11.91 11.10
CA LEU A 136 6.73 -12.05 10.33
C LEU A 136 5.62 -11.14 10.86
N GLY A 137 5.45 -11.05 12.19
CA GLY A 137 4.57 -10.07 12.81
C GLY A 137 4.94 -8.64 12.43
N GLY A 138 6.24 -8.34 12.35
CA GLY A 138 6.72 -7.05 11.88
C GLY A 138 6.41 -6.79 10.40
N ALA A 139 6.67 -7.76 9.53
CA ALA A 139 6.37 -7.64 8.11
C ALA A 139 4.87 -7.39 7.85
N VAL A 140 4.00 -8.09 8.57
CA VAL A 140 2.53 -7.90 8.46
C VAL A 140 2.10 -6.55 9.03
N LEU A 141 2.67 -6.10 10.16
CA LEU A 141 2.39 -4.78 10.73
C LEU A 141 2.82 -3.64 9.79
N ALA A 142 3.90 -3.84 9.04
CA ALA A 142 4.40 -2.87 8.08
C ALA A 142 3.62 -2.85 6.76
N MET A 143 2.71 -3.81 6.55
CA MET A 143 1.83 -3.84 5.39
C MET A 143 0.55 -3.04 5.63
N VAL A 144 0.30 -2.02 4.80
CA VAL A 144 -0.83 -1.07 4.93
C VAL A 144 -1.43 -0.76 3.57
#